data_AF-A0AA39A7D7-F1
#
_entry.id   AF-A0AA39A7D7-F1
#
_cell.length_a   1.000
_cell.length_b   1.000
_cell.length_c   1.000
_cell.angle_alpha   90.00
_cell.angle_beta   90.00
_cell.angle_gamma   90.00
#
_symmetry.space_group_name_H-M   'P 1'
#
loop_
_entity.id
_entity.type
_entity.pdbx_description
1 polymer ?
#
loop_
_entity_poly.entity_id
_entity_poly.type
_entity_poly.pdbx_seq_one_letter_code
_entity_poly.pdbx_strand_id
1 'polypeptide(L)'
;MATQMSKKRKFVADGVFFAELNEVLTRELAEDGYSGVEVRVTPMRTEIIIRATRTQNVLGEKGKRIRELTSVVQKRFKFPENSVELYAEKVNNRGLCAIAQAESLRYKLLGGLAVRRACYGVLRFVMESGAKGCEVIVSGKLRAQRAKSMKFKDGYMISSGQPVKDYIDSAVRHVLLRQGVLGIKVKIMLDWDPKGKQGPTTPLPDLVTIHTPKEEEEYVPPVLTTNIEVPPIVV
;
A
#
# COMPACT_ATOMS: atom_id res chain seq x y z
N MET A 1 33.09 7.83 -20.01
CA MET A 1 33.67 7.56 -18.67
C MET A 1 32.58 7.76 -17.63
N ALA A 2 32.25 6.74 -16.84
CA ALA A 2 31.30 6.91 -15.74
C ALA A 2 31.92 7.88 -14.74
N THR A 3 31.29 9.04 -14.52
CA THR A 3 31.72 10.01 -13.50
C THR A 3 31.74 9.30 -12.16
N GLN A 4 32.94 9.13 -11.59
CA GLN A 4 33.12 8.45 -10.32
C GLN A 4 32.49 9.30 -9.20
N MET A 5 31.32 8.90 -8.74
CA MET A 5 30.54 9.63 -7.74
C MET A 5 30.74 9.02 -6.36
N SER A 6 30.82 9.87 -5.32
CA SER A 6 30.81 9.40 -3.94
C SER A 6 29.52 8.61 -3.64
N LYS A 7 29.64 7.51 -2.88
CA LYS A 7 28.49 6.69 -2.47
C LYS A 7 27.38 7.52 -1.83
N LYS A 8 27.73 8.50 -0.98
CA LYS A 8 26.76 9.40 -0.33
C LYS A 8 25.98 10.23 -1.34
N ARG A 9 26.68 10.82 -2.32
CA ARG A 9 26.06 11.61 -3.38
C ARG A 9 25.18 10.76 -4.29
N LYS A 10 25.61 9.52 -4.56
CA LYS A 10 24.83 8.55 -5.33
C LYS A 10 23.47 8.27 -4.67
N PHE A 11 23.45 7.93 -3.39
CA PHE A 11 22.18 7.67 -2.68
C PHE A 11 21.23 8.87 -2.68
N VAL A 12 21.78 10.09 -2.54
CA VAL A 12 20.97 11.31 -2.61
C VAL A 12 20.41 11.51 -4.03
N ALA A 13 21.23 11.32 -5.07
CA ALA A 13 20.79 11.44 -6.45
C ALA A 13 19.70 10.41 -6.79
N ASP A 14 19.86 9.16 -6.37
CA ASP A 14 18.88 8.09 -6.56
C ASP A 14 17.56 8.41 -5.84
N GLY A 15 17.62 9.00 -4.64
CA GLY A 15 16.44 9.44 -3.89
C GLY A 15 15.70 10.62 -4.55
N VAL A 16 16.45 11.59 -5.08
CA VAL A 16 15.86 12.72 -5.83
C VAL A 16 15.19 12.22 -7.11
N PHE A 17 15.83 11.29 -7.81
CA PHE A 17 15.25 10.64 -8.99
C PHE A 17 13.92 9.94 -8.67
N PHE A 18 13.88 9.14 -7.60
CA PHE A 18 12.66 8.46 -7.17
C PHE A 18 11.55 9.46 -6.79
N ALA A 19 11.88 10.53 -6.06
CA ALA A 19 10.93 11.54 -5.64
C ALA A 19 10.31 12.28 -6.85
N GLU A 20 11.13 12.70 -7.81
CA GLU A 20 10.67 13.38 -9.03
C GLU A 20 9.77 12.44 -9.85
N LEU A 21 10.19 11.19 -10.04
CA LEU A 21 9.42 10.20 -10.78
C LEU A 21 8.05 9.94 -10.13
N ASN A 22 8.02 9.76 -8.81
CA ASN A 22 6.80 9.52 -8.07
C ASN A 22 5.83 10.71 -8.17
N GLU A 23 6.33 11.94 -8.11
CA GLU A 23 5.49 13.14 -8.23
C GLU A 23 4.90 13.31 -9.63
N VAL A 24 5.71 13.10 -10.68
CA VAL A 24 5.26 13.18 -12.07
C VAL A 24 4.18 12.14 -12.35
N LEU A 25 4.41 10.89 -11.96
CA LEU A 25 3.43 9.80 -12.14
C LEU A 25 2.16 10.02 -11.31
N THR A 26 2.28 10.56 -10.10
CA THR A 26 1.10 10.90 -9.27
C THR A 26 0.19 11.91 -9.95
N ARG A 27 0.77 12.91 -10.63
CA ARG A 27 -0.01 13.95 -11.32
C ARG A 27 -0.67 13.40 -12.59
N GLU A 28 0.08 12.65 -13.39
CA GLU A 28 -0.36 12.14 -14.69
C GLU A 28 -1.36 10.98 -14.58
N LEU A 29 -1.15 10.09 -13.60
CA LEU A 29 -1.95 8.87 -13.38
C LEU A 29 -2.93 9.00 -12.21
N ALA A 30 -3.22 10.23 -11.75
CA ALA A 30 -4.19 10.48 -10.68
C ALA A 30 -5.56 9.86 -11.02
N GLU A 31 -5.98 10.01 -12.28
CA GLU A 31 -7.26 9.48 -12.78
C GLU A 31 -7.30 7.96 -12.74
N ASP A 32 -6.19 7.29 -13.02
CA ASP A 32 -6.15 5.83 -13.15
C ASP A 32 -5.98 5.11 -11.80
N GLY A 33 -5.94 5.88 -10.72
CA GLY A 33 -5.80 5.37 -9.36
C GLY A 33 -4.39 4.84 -9.12
N TYR A 34 -3.40 5.71 -9.36
CA TYR A 34 -2.01 5.50 -8.98
C TYR A 34 -1.88 5.24 -7.47
N SER A 35 -1.09 4.25 -7.09
CA SER A 35 -0.82 3.88 -5.70
C SER A 35 0.64 4.09 -5.32
N GLY A 36 1.56 3.96 -6.27
CA GLY A 36 2.99 4.08 -6.01
C GLY A 36 3.83 3.54 -7.17
N VAL A 37 5.14 3.71 -7.04
CA VAL A 37 6.13 3.25 -8.01
C VAL A 37 7.22 2.50 -7.28
N GLU A 38 7.70 1.42 -7.87
CA GLU A 38 8.88 0.68 -7.45
C GLU A 38 9.92 0.77 -8.57
N VAL A 39 11.13 1.21 -8.24
CA VAL A 39 12.22 1.34 -9.21
C VAL A 39 13.26 0.27 -8.89
N ARG A 40 13.54 -0.59 -9.86
CA ARG A 40 14.61 -1.59 -9.79
C ARG A 40 15.70 -1.20 -10.78
N VAL A 41 16.84 -0.80 -10.23
CA VAL A 41 17.99 -0.34 -11.04
C VAL A 41 18.97 -1.49 -11.21
N THR A 42 19.07 -2.02 -12.43
CA THR A 42 20.13 -2.92 -12.86
C THR A 42 21.14 -2.12 -13.69
N PRO A 43 22.45 -2.43 -13.66
CA PRO A 43 23.43 -1.69 -14.46
C PRO A 43 23.14 -1.66 -15.97
N MET A 44 22.40 -2.64 -16.49
CA MET A 44 22.02 -2.72 -17.90
C MET A 44 20.65 -2.08 -18.20
N ARG A 45 19.67 -2.21 -17.28
CA ARG A 45 18.30 -1.73 -17.47
C ARG A 45 17.70 -1.20 -16.16
N THR A 46 16.89 -0.17 -16.27
CA THR A 46 16.09 0.35 -15.17
C THR A 46 14.64 -0.05 -15.39
N GLU A 47 14.10 -0.86 -14.48
CA GLU A 47 12.71 -1.29 -14.50
C GLU A 47 11.90 -0.41 -13.55
N ILE A 48 10.83 0.18 -14.07
CA ILE A 48 9.92 1.03 -13.30
C ILE A 48 8.57 0.32 -13.25
N ILE A 49 8.20 -0.17 -12.06
CA ILE A 49 6.95 -0.89 -11.84
C ILE A 49 5.94 0.10 -11.25
N ILE A 50 4.95 0.47 -12.06
CA ILE A 50 3.87 1.37 -11.68
C ILE A 50 2.76 0.53 -11.05
N ARG A 51 2.45 0.79 -9.78
CA ARG A 51 1.34 0.17 -9.08
C ARG A 51 0.10 1.03 -9.22
N ALA A 52 -0.91 0.49 -9.91
CA ALA A 52 -2.17 1.19 -10.14
C ALA A 52 -3.38 0.27 -9.93
N THR A 53 -4.54 0.88 -9.65
CA THR A 53 -5.79 0.13 -9.53
C THR A 53 -6.34 -0.29 -10.91
N ARG A 54 -6.20 0.56 -11.93
CA ARG A 54 -6.68 0.35 -13.29
C ARG A 54 -5.52 0.25 -14.29
N THR A 55 -4.89 -0.92 -14.36
CA THR A 55 -3.72 -1.16 -15.24
C THR A 55 -4.02 -0.97 -16.73
N GLN A 56 -5.24 -1.27 -17.17
CA GLN A 56 -5.65 -1.12 -18.58
C GLN A 56 -5.56 0.33 -19.05
N ASN A 57 -6.00 1.29 -18.22
CA ASN A 57 -5.94 2.70 -18.58
C ASN A 57 -4.51 3.25 -18.59
N VAL A 58 -3.65 2.74 -17.69
CA VAL A 58 -2.23 3.10 -17.63
C VAL A 58 -1.50 2.61 -18.89
N LEU A 59 -1.86 1.42 -19.38
CA LEU A 59 -1.34 0.88 -20.64
C LEU A 59 -1.82 1.71 -21.85
N GLY A 60 -3.10 2.08 -21.84
CA GLY A 60 -3.77 2.82 -22.92
C GLY A 60 -4.04 1.94 -24.15
N GLU A 61 -4.62 2.54 -25.19
CA GLU A 61 -4.95 1.83 -26.44
C GLU A 61 -3.68 1.27 -27.10
N LYS A 62 -3.62 -0.06 -27.28
CA LYS A 62 -2.47 -0.77 -27.87
C LYS A 62 -1.12 -0.44 -27.19
N GLY A 63 -1.11 -0.06 -25.91
CA GLY A 63 0.11 0.32 -25.20
C GLY A 63 0.65 1.70 -25.57
N LYS A 64 -0.17 2.59 -26.16
CA LYS A 64 0.26 3.94 -26.55
C LYS A 64 0.73 4.76 -25.35
N ARG A 65 -0.05 4.77 -24.27
CA ARG A 65 0.22 5.62 -23.09
C ARG A 65 1.48 5.18 -22.36
N ILE A 66 1.73 3.88 -22.20
CA ILE A 66 2.97 3.41 -21.57
C ILE A 66 4.21 3.76 -22.41
N ARG A 67 4.12 3.73 -23.75
CA ARG A 67 5.23 4.14 -24.63
C ARG A 67 5.52 5.63 -24.55
N GLU A 68 4.47 6.45 -24.43
CA GLU A 68 4.59 7.90 -24.19
C GLU A 68 5.27 8.17 -22.86
N LEU A 69 4.84 7.52 -21.78
CA LEU A 69 5.46 7.63 -20.45
C LEU A 69 6.93 7.20 -20.48
N THR A 70 7.26 6.08 -21.13
CA THR A 70 8.65 5.64 -21.31
C THR A 70 9.48 6.70 -22.04
N SER A 71 8.94 7.30 -23.11
CA SER A 71 9.61 8.36 -23.87
C SER A 71 9.84 9.62 -23.04
N VAL A 72 8.86 10.01 -22.20
CA VAL A 72 8.99 11.15 -21.28
C VAL A 72 10.09 10.89 -20.25
N VAL A 73 10.10 9.72 -19.62
CA VAL A 73 11.12 9.35 -18.63
C VAL A 73 12.51 9.30 -19.27
N GLN A 74 12.66 8.68 -20.45
CA GLN A 74 13.93 8.62 -21.16
C GLN A 74 14.47 10.01 -21.49
N LYS A 75 13.65 10.90 -22.05
CA LYS A 75 14.06 12.26 -22.43
C LYS A 75 14.34 13.15 -21.22
N ARG A 76 13.53 13.03 -20.15
CA ARG A 76 13.66 13.84 -18.93
C ARG A 76 14.97 13.57 -18.21
N PHE A 77 15.29 12.29 -18.02
CA PHE A 77 16.47 11.86 -17.26
C PHE A 77 17.69 11.56 -18.14
N LYS A 78 17.57 11.76 -19.47
CA LYS A 78 18.66 11.57 -20.45
C LYS A 78 19.25 10.16 -20.40
N PHE A 79 18.39 9.17 -20.25
CA PHE A 79 18.78 7.77 -20.36
C PHE A 79 19.11 7.42 -21.81
N PRO A 80 20.08 6.51 -22.05
CA PRO A 80 20.29 5.96 -23.39
C PRO A 80 19.04 5.21 -23.86
N GLU A 81 18.86 5.15 -25.17
CA GLU A 81 17.72 4.48 -25.77
C GLU A 81 17.64 3.01 -25.32
N ASN A 82 16.43 2.53 -25.06
CA ASN A 82 16.13 1.17 -24.59
C ASN A 82 16.71 0.77 -23.22
N SER A 83 17.21 1.70 -22.40
CA SER A 83 17.68 1.37 -21.04
C SER A 83 16.58 1.41 -19.97
N VAL A 84 15.40 1.94 -20.29
CA VAL A 84 14.28 2.11 -19.34
C VAL A 84 13.07 1.35 -19.84
N GLU A 85 12.52 0.51 -18.97
CA GLU A 85 11.29 -0.26 -19.21
C GLU A 85 10.27 0.04 -18.12
N LEU A 86 9.03 0.31 -18.51
CA LEU A 86 7.91 0.55 -17.61
C LEU A 86 6.99 -0.68 -17.60
N TYR A 87 6.66 -1.14 -16.40
CA TYR A 87 5.71 -2.21 -16.15
C TYR A 87 4.52 -1.66 -15.37
N ALA A 88 3.32 -2.18 -15.62
CA ALA A 88 2.12 -1.83 -14.86
C ALA A 88 1.67 -3.05 -14.04
N GLU A 89 1.67 -2.91 -12.72
CA GLU A 89 1.22 -3.93 -11.78
C GLU A 89 -0.10 -3.50 -11.13
N LYS A 90 -1.02 -4.47 -10.97
CA LYS A 90 -2.29 -4.22 -10.32
C LYS A 90 -2.11 -4.30 -8.80
N VAL A 91 -2.60 -3.29 -8.09
CA VAL A 91 -2.66 -3.33 -6.62
C VAL A 91 -3.64 -4.42 -6.18
N ASN A 92 -3.18 -5.35 -5.32
CA ASN A 92 -3.98 -6.49 -4.85
C ASN A 92 -5.31 -6.05 -4.22
N ASN A 93 -5.25 -5.18 -3.21
CA ASN A 93 -6.43 -4.66 -2.52
C ASN A 93 -6.43 -3.13 -2.56
N ARG A 94 -7.29 -2.56 -3.42
CA ARG A 94 -7.40 -1.10 -3.58
C ARG A 94 -7.94 -0.41 -2.33
N GLY A 95 -8.67 -1.11 -1.47
CA GLY A 95 -9.28 -0.55 -0.26
C GLY A 95 -8.26 -0.23 0.82
N LEU A 96 -7.14 -0.96 0.84
CA LEU A 96 -6.07 -0.78 1.83
C LEU A 96 -5.08 0.33 1.46
N CYS A 97 -5.09 0.80 0.20
CA CYS A 97 -4.21 1.88 -0.24
C CYS A 97 -4.84 3.27 0.02
N ALA A 98 -4.22 4.07 0.89
CA ALA A 98 -4.70 5.40 1.24
C ALA A 98 -4.65 6.38 0.06
N ILE A 99 -3.63 6.28 -0.80
CA ILE A 99 -3.47 7.15 -1.96
C ILE A 99 -4.63 6.95 -2.96
N ALA A 100 -4.92 5.70 -3.31
CA ALA A 100 -6.00 5.37 -4.24
C ALA A 100 -7.38 5.79 -3.67
N GLN A 101 -7.59 5.65 -2.35
CA GLN A 101 -8.82 6.10 -1.69
C GLN A 101 -8.92 7.63 -1.62
N ALA A 102 -7.81 8.34 -1.42
CA ALA A 102 -7.78 9.80 -1.43
C ALA A 102 -8.10 10.37 -2.82
N GLU A 103 -7.56 9.78 -3.89
CA GLU A 103 -7.92 10.15 -5.27
C GLU A 103 -9.39 9.82 -5.57
N SER A 104 -9.87 8.65 -5.15
CA SER A 104 -11.28 8.27 -5.30
C SER A 104 -12.22 9.26 -4.59
N LEU A 105 -11.85 9.75 -3.41
CA LEU A 105 -12.59 10.78 -2.69
C LEU A 105 -12.54 12.14 -3.41
N ARG A 106 -11.39 12.50 -3.98
CA ARG A 106 -11.23 13.71 -4.80
C ARG A 106 -12.17 13.67 -6.02
N TYR A 107 -12.24 12.57 -6.76
CA TYR A 107 -13.16 12.44 -7.91
C TYR A 107 -14.63 12.54 -7.49
N LYS A 108 -15.02 11.90 -6.39
CA LYS A 108 -16.40 11.99 -5.87
C LYS A 108 -16.78 13.43 -5.51
N LEU A 109 -15.87 14.19 -4.90
CA LEU A 109 -16.10 15.59 -4.53
C LEU A 109 -16.13 16.51 -5.75
N LEU A 110 -15.29 16.28 -6.75
CA LEU A 110 -15.34 17.00 -8.04
C LEU A 110 -16.63 16.71 -8.80
N GLY A 111 -17.14 15.47 -8.71
CA GLY A 111 -18.44 15.08 -9.26
C GLY A 111 -19.66 15.66 -8.52
N GLY A 112 -19.46 16.55 -7.54
CA GLY A 112 -20.55 17.25 -6.85
C GLY A 112 -21.27 16.44 -5.79
N LEU A 113 -20.75 15.27 -5.37
CA LEU A 113 -21.35 14.53 -4.26
C LEU A 113 -21.18 15.30 -2.94
N ALA A 114 -22.20 15.24 -2.10
CA ALA A 114 -22.15 15.80 -0.75
C ALA A 114 -21.02 15.17 0.08
N VAL A 115 -20.26 16.01 0.79
CA VAL A 115 -19.04 15.61 1.53
C VAL A 115 -19.28 14.44 2.48
N ARG A 116 -20.35 14.49 3.28
CA ARG A 116 -20.69 13.38 4.21
C ARG A 116 -20.92 12.07 3.45
N ARG A 117 -21.69 12.10 2.36
CA ARG A 117 -22.00 10.91 1.54
C ARG A 117 -20.73 10.34 0.92
N ALA A 118 -19.87 11.20 0.38
CA ALA A 118 -18.61 10.79 -0.23
C ALA A 118 -17.66 10.15 0.81
N CYS A 119 -17.50 10.77 1.98
CA CYS A 119 -16.65 10.26 3.06
C CYS A 119 -17.15 8.94 3.64
N TYR A 120 -18.44 8.82 3.99
CA TYR A 120 -18.98 7.55 4.50
C TYR A 120 -18.90 6.43 3.46
N GLY A 121 -19.07 6.74 2.18
CA GLY A 121 -18.90 5.75 1.11
C GLY A 121 -17.47 5.23 0.97
N VAL A 122 -16.46 6.08 1.18
CA VAL A 122 -15.03 5.65 1.18
C VAL A 122 -14.71 4.89 2.47
N LEU A 123 -15.13 5.41 3.62
CA LEU A 123 -14.86 4.83 4.91
C LEU A 123 -15.46 3.41 5.04
N ARG A 124 -16.70 3.21 4.60
CA ARG A 124 -17.31 1.87 4.55
C ARG A 124 -16.56 0.92 3.62
N PHE A 125 -16.15 1.40 2.44
CA PHE A 125 -15.40 0.60 1.47
C PHE A 125 -14.03 0.15 2.00
N VAL A 126 -13.34 1.01 2.75
CA VAL A 126 -12.06 0.69 3.39
C VAL A 126 -12.24 -0.37 4.48
N MET A 127 -13.24 -0.22 5.36
CA MET A 127 -13.55 -1.19 6.40
C MET A 127 -13.96 -2.55 5.82
N GLU A 128 -14.79 -2.57 4.76
CA GLU A 128 -15.19 -3.79 4.05
C GLU A 128 -14.01 -4.50 3.37
N SER A 129 -12.97 -3.74 3.01
CA SER A 129 -11.75 -4.30 2.41
C SER A 129 -10.79 -4.92 3.45
N GLY A 130 -11.17 -4.97 4.73
CA GLY A 130 -10.38 -5.60 5.80
C GLY A 130 -9.42 -4.67 6.53
N ALA A 131 -9.64 -3.35 6.49
CA ALA A 131 -8.86 -2.43 7.32
C ALA A 131 -9.30 -2.52 8.79
N LYS A 132 -8.35 -2.42 9.72
CA LYS A 132 -8.63 -2.39 11.16
C LYS A 132 -9.27 -1.07 11.60
N GLY A 133 -8.98 0.01 10.88
CA GLY A 133 -9.66 1.28 11.04
C GLY A 133 -9.34 2.28 9.94
N CYS A 134 -10.17 3.32 9.85
CA CYS A 134 -10.04 4.37 8.85
C CYS A 134 -10.39 5.74 9.46
N GLU A 135 -9.61 6.76 9.11
CA GLU A 135 -9.90 8.15 9.43
C GLU A 135 -9.81 9.00 8.14
N VAL A 136 -10.92 9.66 7.81
CA VAL A 136 -11.01 10.61 6.70
C VAL A 136 -11.27 12.00 7.27
N ILE A 137 -10.40 12.95 6.95
CA ILE A 137 -10.53 14.36 7.33
C ILE A 137 -10.70 15.18 6.06
N VAL A 138 -11.74 16.00 6.02
CA VAL A 138 -11.94 17.00 4.97
C VAL A 138 -11.91 18.37 5.61
N SER A 139 -10.95 19.20 5.20
CA SER A 139 -10.76 20.57 5.69
C SER A 139 -10.93 21.59 4.57
N GLY A 140 -11.53 22.74 4.88
CA GLY A 140 -11.64 23.87 3.96
C GLY A 140 -13.02 24.52 3.98
N LYS A 141 -13.37 25.25 2.91
CA LYS A 141 -14.66 25.92 2.76
C LYS A 141 -15.73 24.94 2.29
N LEU A 142 -16.45 24.32 3.22
CA LEU A 142 -17.41 23.24 2.92
C LEU A 142 -18.80 23.75 2.50
N ARG A 143 -19.34 24.72 3.24
CA ARG A 143 -20.69 25.28 2.99
C ARG A 143 -20.72 26.80 3.25
N ALA A 144 -20.00 27.25 4.27
CA ALA A 144 -19.85 28.66 4.61
C ALA A 144 -18.48 29.20 4.15
N GLN A 145 -18.31 30.53 4.21
CA GLN A 145 -17.05 31.20 3.87
C GLN A 145 -15.90 30.90 4.84
N ARG A 146 -16.21 30.57 6.10
CA ARG A 146 -15.21 30.16 7.10
C ARG A 146 -14.80 28.70 6.88
N ALA A 147 -13.51 28.42 7.04
CA ALA A 147 -12.99 27.06 6.95
C ALA A 147 -13.52 26.21 8.11
N LYS A 148 -13.86 24.95 7.81
CA LYS A 148 -14.27 23.94 8.78
C LYS A 148 -13.57 22.62 8.46
N SER A 149 -13.24 21.87 9.50
CA SER A 149 -12.67 20.53 9.39
C SER A 149 -13.69 19.51 9.88
N MET A 150 -14.09 18.60 9.00
CA MET A 150 -14.93 17.46 9.33
C MET A 150 -14.06 16.22 9.42
N LYS A 151 -14.19 15.47 10.51
CA LYS A 151 -13.49 14.20 10.73
C LYS A 151 -14.51 13.08 10.71
N PHE A 152 -14.21 12.02 9.97
CA PHE A 152 -14.98 10.79 9.91
C PHE A 152 -14.02 9.67 10.33
N LYS A 153 -14.36 8.95 11.39
CA LYS A 153 -13.53 7.88 11.95
C LYS A 153 -14.38 6.63 12.11
N ASP A 154 -13.78 5.48 11.85
CA ASP A 154 -14.36 4.17 12.09
C ASP A 154 -13.26 3.14 12.39
N GLY A 155 -13.58 2.14 13.20
CA GLY A 155 -12.63 1.15 13.68
C GLY A 155 -11.56 1.68 14.63
N TYR A 156 -10.44 0.98 14.69
CA TYR A 156 -9.32 1.26 15.59
C TYR A 156 -8.21 2.04 14.89
N MET A 157 -7.65 3.07 15.55
CA MET A 157 -6.64 3.94 14.96
C MET A 157 -5.57 4.32 15.99
N ILE A 158 -4.32 3.99 15.70
CA ILE A 158 -3.17 4.36 16.52
C ILE A 158 -2.75 5.81 16.20
N SER A 159 -2.38 6.58 17.23
CA SER A 159 -2.00 7.99 17.04
C SER A 159 -0.54 8.30 17.37
N SER A 160 0.17 7.41 18.06
CA SER A 160 1.52 7.65 18.59
C SER A 160 2.43 6.42 18.49
N GLY A 161 3.75 6.66 18.47
CA GLY A 161 4.78 5.63 18.48
C GLY A 161 5.24 5.18 17.08
N GLN A 162 6.23 4.29 17.06
CA GLN A 162 6.73 3.65 15.84
C GLN A 162 5.64 2.88 15.07
N PRO A 163 4.68 2.18 15.72
CA PRO A 163 3.61 1.46 15.00
C PRO A 163 2.79 2.32 14.05
N VAL A 164 2.73 3.65 14.25
CA VAL A 164 2.06 4.57 13.31
C VAL A 164 2.71 4.52 11.93
N LYS A 165 4.05 4.47 11.86
CA LYS A 165 4.75 4.43 10.57
C LYS A 165 4.58 3.11 9.86
N ASP A 166 4.43 2.03 10.62
CA ASP A 166 4.40 0.67 10.09
C ASP A 166 2.97 0.26 9.71
N TYR A 167 1.98 0.59 10.55
CA TYR A 167 0.57 0.17 10.36
C TYR A 167 -0.31 1.17 9.62
N ILE A 168 0.05 2.45 9.59
CA ILE A 168 -0.84 3.48 9.03
C ILE A 168 -0.32 3.93 7.68
N ASP A 169 -1.10 3.64 6.63
CA ASP A 169 -0.96 4.30 5.35
C ASP A 169 -1.73 5.62 5.37
N SER A 170 -1.11 6.71 4.90
CA SER A 170 -1.73 8.03 4.92
C SER A 170 -1.48 8.81 3.64
N ALA A 171 -2.52 9.47 3.15
CA ALA A 171 -2.47 10.26 1.94
C ALA A 171 -3.18 11.60 2.13
N VAL A 172 -2.58 12.66 1.59
CA VAL A 172 -3.16 14.00 1.53
C VAL A 172 -3.34 14.40 0.08
N ARG A 173 -4.52 14.93 -0.26
CA ARG A 173 -4.84 15.43 -1.60
C ARG A 173 -5.59 16.75 -1.52
N HIS A 174 -5.40 17.56 -2.56
CA HIS A 174 -6.09 18.84 -2.72
C HIS A 174 -7.20 18.70 -3.76
N VAL A 175 -8.37 19.25 -3.45
CA VAL A 175 -9.52 19.30 -4.36
C VAL A 175 -9.76 20.74 -4.72
N LEU A 176 -9.66 21.05 -6.01
CA LEU A 176 -9.93 22.37 -6.56
C LEU A 176 -11.44 22.46 -6.84
N LEU A 177 -12.14 23.31 -6.10
CA LEU A 177 -13.55 23.64 -6.33
C LEU A 177 -13.68 25.11 -6.74
N ARG A 178 -14.82 25.48 -7.32
CA ARG A 178 -15.09 26.86 -7.73
C ARG A 178 -14.97 27.88 -6.58
N GLN A 179 -15.33 27.47 -5.35
CA GLN A 179 -15.27 28.34 -4.16
C GLN A 179 -13.87 28.45 -3.54
N GLY A 180 -12.93 27.57 -3.92
CA GLY A 180 -11.58 27.48 -3.36
C GLY A 180 -11.10 26.03 -3.26
N VAL A 181 -10.11 25.79 -2.40
CA VAL A 181 -9.47 24.48 -2.24
C VAL A 181 -9.96 23.77 -0.99
N LEU A 182 -10.30 22.48 -1.11
CA LEU A 182 -10.48 21.57 0.01
C LEU A 182 -9.24 20.68 0.18
N GLY A 183 -8.86 20.41 1.42
CA GLY A 183 -7.87 19.40 1.78
C GLY A 183 -8.55 18.10 2.18
N ILE A 184 -8.13 16.99 1.59
CA ILE A 184 -8.48 15.64 2.01
C ILE A 184 -7.27 15.04 2.69
N LYS A 185 -7.47 14.39 3.83
CA LYS A 185 -6.52 13.50 4.46
C LYS A 185 -7.19 12.17 4.75
N VAL A 186 -6.65 11.08 4.21
CA VAL A 186 -7.10 9.71 4.48
C VAL A 186 -5.99 9.02 5.26
N LYS A 187 -6.35 8.36 6.36
CA LYS A 187 -5.50 7.46 7.13
C LYS A 187 -6.19 6.10 7.19
N ILE A 188 -5.46 5.06 6.84
CA ILE A 188 -5.94 3.68 6.88
C ILE A 188 -5.02 2.91 7.80
N MET A 189 -5.58 2.31 8.84
CA MET A 189 -4.86 1.37 9.68
C MET A 189 -5.01 -0.02 9.07
N LEU A 190 -3.88 -0.57 8.62
CA LEU A 190 -3.80 -1.92 8.09
C LEU A 190 -4.00 -2.94 9.22
N ASP A 191 -4.51 -4.12 8.86
CA ASP A 191 -4.57 -5.24 9.80
C ASP A 191 -3.21 -5.95 9.89
N TRP A 192 -2.98 -6.65 10.99
CA TRP A 192 -1.78 -7.47 11.16
C TRP A 192 -1.92 -8.74 10.32
N ASP A 193 -0.97 -8.97 9.41
CA ASP A 193 -0.95 -10.17 8.56
C ASP A 193 0.39 -10.91 8.74
N PRO A 194 0.40 -12.12 9.31
CA PRO A 194 1.63 -12.90 9.47
C PRO A 194 2.26 -13.29 8.12
N LYS A 195 1.50 -13.28 7.02
CA LYS A 195 2.02 -13.55 5.66
C LYS A 195 2.59 -12.30 4.99
N GLY A 196 2.39 -11.10 5.54
CA GLY A 196 2.93 -9.84 5.03
C GLY A 196 2.40 -9.41 3.66
N LYS A 197 1.24 -9.91 3.20
CA LYS A 197 0.70 -9.57 1.87
C LYS A 197 -0.17 -8.33 1.89
N GLN A 198 -0.95 -8.16 2.96
CA GLN A 198 -1.96 -7.09 3.07
C GLN A 198 -1.61 -6.04 4.12
N GLY A 199 -0.72 -6.38 5.05
CA GLY A 199 -0.32 -5.51 6.14
C GLY A 199 1.03 -5.89 6.73
N PRO A 200 1.44 -5.22 7.82
CA PRO A 200 2.73 -5.46 8.46
C PRO A 200 2.83 -6.86 9.05
N THR A 201 4.01 -7.48 8.92
CA THR A 201 4.32 -8.78 9.52
C THR A 201 4.48 -8.71 11.03
N THR A 202 5.03 -7.59 11.53
CA THR A 202 5.31 -7.39 12.96
C THR A 202 4.02 -7.10 13.72
N PRO A 203 3.65 -7.88 14.75
CA PRO A 203 2.46 -7.61 15.55
C PRO A 203 2.59 -6.28 16.30
N LEU A 204 1.46 -5.78 16.79
CA LEU A 204 1.47 -4.60 17.66
C LEU A 204 2.27 -4.91 18.94
N PRO A 205 3.04 -3.94 19.47
CA PRO A 205 3.90 -4.17 20.63
C PRO A 205 3.11 -4.56 21.88
N ASP A 206 1.85 -4.14 21.96
CA ASP A 206 0.96 -4.40 23.10
C ASP A 206 0.17 -5.71 22.95
N LEU A 207 0.24 -6.37 21.79
CA LEU A 207 -0.54 -7.58 21.50
C LEU A 207 0.28 -8.82 21.88
N VAL A 208 0.00 -9.39 23.05
CA VAL A 208 0.59 -10.65 23.51
C VAL A 208 -0.41 -11.79 23.31
N THR A 209 -0.09 -12.72 22.42
CA THR A 209 -0.90 -13.94 22.21
C THR A 209 -0.38 -15.05 23.12
N ILE A 210 -1.18 -15.44 24.11
CA ILE A 210 -0.86 -16.59 24.98
C ILE A 210 -1.47 -17.84 24.34
N HIS A 211 -0.61 -18.75 23.90
CA HIS A 211 -1.07 -20.03 23.34
C HIS A 211 -1.42 -21.01 24.45
N THR A 212 -2.54 -21.72 24.30
CA THR A 212 -2.89 -22.81 25.21
C THR A 212 -1.88 -23.95 25.08
N PRO A 213 -1.59 -24.66 26.19
CA PRO A 213 -0.71 -25.82 26.13
C PRO A 213 -1.29 -26.84 25.14
N LYS A 214 -0.39 -27.52 24.42
CA LYS A 214 -0.77 -28.63 23.54
C LYS A 214 -1.35 -29.74 24.40
N GLU A 215 -2.44 -30.35 23.96
CA GLU A 215 -2.97 -31.57 24.59
C GLU A 215 -1.88 -32.64 24.60
N GLU A 216 -1.55 -33.13 25.79
CA GLU A 216 -0.61 -34.24 25.95
C GLU A 216 -1.30 -35.51 25.46
N GLU A 217 -0.68 -36.21 24.50
CA GLU A 217 -1.14 -37.53 24.10
C GLU A 217 -1.07 -38.44 25.33
N GLU A 218 -2.19 -39.03 25.72
CA GLU A 218 -2.23 -39.98 26.84
C GLU A 218 -1.15 -41.03 26.61
N TYR A 219 -0.21 -41.12 27.56
CA TYR A 219 0.85 -42.11 27.52
C TYR A 219 0.20 -43.49 27.60
N VAL A 220 0.07 -44.17 26.45
CA VAL A 220 -0.31 -45.57 26.42
C VAL A 220 0.96 -46.37 26.74
N PRO A 221 1.06 -47.02 27.92
CA PRO A 221 2.22 -47.86 28.21
C PRO A 221 2.29 -48.99 27.17
N PRO A 222 3.51 -49.36 26.70
CA PRO A 222 3.65 -50.46 25.75
C PRO A 222 3.12 -51.76 26.36
N VAL A 223 2.26 -52.46 25.62
CA VAL A 223 1.71 -53.76 26.03
C VAL A 223 2.85 -54.78 26.09
N LEU A 224 3.17 -55.28 27.27
CA LEU A 224 4.11 -56.39 27.45
C LEU A 224 3.47 -57.68 26.90
N THR A 225 3.96 -58.20 25.78
CA THR A 225 3.62 -59.56 25.34
C THR A 225 4.37 -60.57 26.20
N THR A 226 3.82 -60.94 27.35
CA THR A 226 4.28 -62.09 28.12
C THR A 226 3.68 -63.36 27.54
N ASN A 227 4.34 -63.94 26.53
CA ASN A 227 4.26 -65.36 26.18
C ASN A 227 5.60 -65.74 25.55
N ILE A 228 6.62 -65.92 26.40
CA ILE A 228 7.82 -66.65 26.03
C ILE A 228 7.44 -68.13 26.22
N GLU A 229 7.08 -68.80 25.14
CA GLU A 229 7.05 -70.27 25.10
C GLU A 229 8.49 -70.76 25.34
N VAL A 230 8.73 -71.37 26.50
CA VAL A 230 9.99 -72.07 26.77
C VAL A 230 9.92 -73.39 26.01
N PRO A 231 10.77 -73.65 24.99
CA PRO A 231 10.81 -74.95 24.34
C PRO A 231 11.37 -76.00 25.32
N PRO A 232 10.80 -77.22 25.36
CA PRO A 232 11.27 -78.26 26.26
C PRO A 232 12.70 -78.69 25.93
N ILE A 233 13.54 -78.77 26.96
CA ILE A 233 14.90 -79.30 26.89
C ILE A 233 14.81 -80.81 26.63
N VAL A 234 15.22 -81.24 25.43
CA VAL A 234 15.43 -82.67 25.13
C VAL A 234 16.86 -83.00 25.53
N VAL A 235 17.01 -83.93 26.48
CA VAL A 235 18.26 -84.68 26.76
C VAL A 235 18.17 -86.01 26.02
#